data_AF-A0A923Y6C0-F1
#
_entry.id   AF-A0A923Y6C0-F1
#
_cell.length_a   1.000
_cell.length_b   1.000
_cell.length_c   1.000
_cell.angle_alpha   90.00
_cell.angle_beta   90.00
_cell.angle_gamma   90.00
#
_symmetry.space_group_name_H-M   'P 1'
#
loop_
_entity.id
_entity.type
_entity.pdbx_description
1 polymer ?
#
loop_
_entity_poly.entity_id
_entity_poly.type
_entity_poly.pdbx_seq_one_letter_code
_entity_poly.pdbx_strand_id
1 'polypeptide(L)'
;VGRGAQGAPWRLPEIAHAVYGTPAPQIPQGAALAAVIAGHYDAILSFYGAELGLRVARKHLGWYLDVAGLEADRAALMTAASPEATLALIARTFGHGERRAA
;
A
#
# COMPACT_ATOMS: atom_id res chain seq x y z
N VAL A 1 3.65 -6.59 17.14
CA VAL A 1 3.80 -6.06 15.76
C VAL A 1 3.27 -4.63 15.72
N GLY A 2 3.97 -3.69 15.07
CA GLY A 2 3.66 -2.25 15.11
C GLY A 2 4.07 -1.54 13.82
N ARG A 3 5.02 -0.58 13.89
CA ARG A 3 5.53 0.15 12.71
C ARG A 3 6.02 -0.77 11.58
N GLY A 4 6.61 -1.91 11.90
CA GLY A 4 7.10 -2.87 10.89
C GLY A 4 6.03 -3.50 9.99
N ALA A 5 4.73 -3.31 10.27
CA ALA A 5 3.64 -3.75 9.39
C ALA A 5 3.02 -2.61 8.57
N GLN A 6 3.43 -1.35 8.81
CA GLN A 6 2.95 -0.19 8.04
C GLN A 6 3.45 -0.31 6.60
N GLY A 7 2.54 -0.24 5.62
CA GLY A 7 2.85 -0.46 4.20
C GLY A 7 3.15 -1.93 3.83
N ALA A 8 3.11 -2.85 4.79
CA ALA A 8 3.44 -4.26 4.60
C ALA A 8 2.51 -5.18 5.43
N PRO A 9 1.19 -5.20 5.18
CA PRO A 9 0.25 -6.00 5.97
C PRO A 9 0.54 -7.51 5.94
N TRP A 10 1.22 -8.00 4.89
CA TRP A 10 1.69 -9.39 4.77
C TRP A 10 2.76 -9.80 5.79
N ARG A 11 3.35 -8.86 6.53
CA ARG A 11 4.30 -9.17 7.62
C ARG A 11 3.67 -10.02 8.72
N LEU A 12 2.35 -9.90 8.93
CA LEU A 12 1.62 -10.71 9.92
C LEU A 12 1.58 -12.20 9.54
N PRO A 13 1.11 -12.60 8.34
CA PRO A 13 1.17 -14.01 7.95
C PRO A 13 2.60 -14.51 7.72
N GLU A 14 3.59 -13.65 7.39
CA GLU A 14 5.01 -14.05 7.39
C GLU A 14 5.48 -14.49 8.79
N ILE A 15 5.13 -13.73 9.83
CA ILE A 15 5.41 -14.09 11.23
C ILE A 15 4.70 -15.38 11.62
N ALA A 16 3.42 -15.54 11.24
CA ALA A 16 2.66 -16.75 11.53
C ALA A 16 3.29 -17.99 10.89
N HIS A 17 3.73 -17.88 9.64
CA HIS A 17 4.47 -18.95 8.95
C HIS A 17 5.76 -19.31 9.70
N ALA A 18 6.58 -18.32 10.07
CA ALA A 18 7.85 -18.54 10.74
C ALA A 18 7.72 -19.17 12.14
N VAL A 19 6.67 -18.81 12.90
CA VAL A 19 6.47 -19.28 14.27
C VAL A 19 5.71 -20.60 14.33
N TYR A 20 4.70 -20.79 13.48
CA TYR A 20 3.75 -21.90 13.59
C TYR A 20 3.78 -22.86 12.39
N GLY A 21 4.54 -22.59 11.34
CA GLY A 21 4.61 -23.44 10.15
C GLY A 21 3.32 -23.42 9.31
N THR A 22 2.46 -22.41 9.44
CA THR A 22 1.29 -22.21 8.57
C THR A 22 1.73 -22.03 7.10
N PRO A 23 0.87 -22.19 6.08
CA PRO A 23 1.28 -21.93 4.70
C PRO A 23 1.92 -20.54 4.51
N ALA A 24 3.01 -20.47 3.73
CA ALA A 24 3.70 -19.21 3.45
C ALA A 24 2.76 -18.25 2.68
N PRO A 25 2.70 -16.95 3.05
CA PRO A 25 1.84 -16.01 2.35
C PRO A 25 2.33 -15.75 0.94
N GLN A 26 1.38 -15.61 0.01
CA GLN A 26 1.67 -15.06 -1.30
C GLN A 26 1.74 -13.54 -1.18
N ILE A 27 2.94 -12.99 -1.33
CA ILE A 27 3.14 -11.55 -1.19
C ILE A 27 2.80 -10.89 -2.54
N PRO A 28 1.80 -9.99 -2.61
CA PRO A 28 1.33 -9.44 -3.90
C PRO A 28 2.42 -8.60 -4.56
N GLN A 29 2.56 -8.65 -5.88
CA GLN A 29 3.56 -7.88 -6.64
C GLN A 29 2.92 -7.24 -7.88
N GLY A 30 3.55 -6.20 -8.43
CA GLY A 30 3.07 -5.51 -9.62
C GLY A 30 1.58 -5.15 -9.54
N ALA A 31 0.83 -5.52 -10.57
CA ALA A 31 -0.61 -5.26 -10.65
C ALA A 31 -1.41 -5.79 -9.43
N ALA A 32 -1.05 -6.94 -8.86
CA ALA A 32 -1.73 -7.46 -7.67
C ALA A 32 -1.48 -6.59 -6.44
N LEU A 33 -0.27 -6.03 -6.30
CA LEU A 33 0.03 -5.08 -5.24
C LEU A 33 -0.75 -3.78 -5.44
N ALA A 34 -0.76 -3.25 -6.66
CA ALA A 34 -1.54 -2.06 -6.97
C ALA A 34 -3.03 -2.23 -6.63
N ALA A 35 -3.61 -3.39 -6.95
CA ALA A 35 -5.00 -3.71 -6.62
C ALA A 35 -5.25 -3.75 -5.10
N VAL A 36 -4.35 -4.35 -4.31
CA VAL A 36 -4.44 -4.35 -2.84
C VAL A 36 -4.38 -2.94 -2.27
N ILE A 37 -3.47 -2.11 -2.77
CA ILE A 37 -3.30 -0.72 -2.31
C ILE A 37 -4.52 0.13 -2.70
N ALA A 38 -5.04 -0.03 -3.92
CA ALA A 38 -6.24 0.65 -4.40
C ALA A 38 -7.47 0.28 -3.55
N GLY A 39 -7.69 -1.01 -3.28
CA GLY A 39 -8.78 -1.45 -2.41
C GLY A 39 -8.67 -0.90 -0.99
N HIS A 40 -7.46 -0.84 -0.43
CA HIS A 40 -7.23 -0.22 0.88
C HIS A 40 -7.48 1.30 0.84
N TYR A 41 -7.09 1.99 -0.22
CA TYR A 41 -7.38 3.41 -0.44
C TYR A 41 -8.89 3.69 -0.42
N ASP A 42 -9.66 2.93 -1.21
CA ASP A 42 -11.12 3.08 -1.28
C ASP A 42 -11.80 2.77 0.05
N ALA A 43 -11.31 1.75 0.77
CA ALA A 43 -11.82 1.42 2.10
C ALA A 43 -11.60 2.56 3.11
N ILE A 44 -10.44 3.24 3.07
CA ILE A 44 -10.15 4.39 3.92
C ILE A 44 -11.11 5.54 3.61
N LEU A 45 -11.33 5.86 2.32
CA LEU A 45 -12.25 6.92 1.94
C LEU A 45 -13.70 6.61 2.34
N SER A 46 -14.13 5.36 2.16
CA SER A 46 -15.47 4.91 2.52
C SER A 46 -15.71 4.98 4.03
N PHE A 47 -14.68 4.68 4.84
CA PHE A 47 -14.79 4.67 6.29
C PHE A 47 -14.72 6.07 6.92
N TYR A 48 -13.78 6.91 6.48
CA TYR A 48 -13.52 8.22 7.09
C TYR A 48 -14.25 9.38 6.39
N GLY A 49 -14.87 9.14 5.24
CA GLY A 49 -15.39 10.19 4.36
C GLY A 49 -14.28 10.92 3.61
N ALA A 50 -14.64 11.73 2.63
CA ALA A 50 -13.68 12.28 1.66
C ALA A 50 -12.58 13.15 2.30
N GLU A 51 -12.92 14.10 3.17
CA GLU A 51 -11.97 15.10 3.67
C GLU A 51 -10.92 14.51 4.63
N LEU A 52 -11.36 13.72 5.62
CA LEU A 52 -10.45 13.04 6.54
C LEU A 52 -9.78 11.84 5.87
N GLY A 53 -10.54 11.07 5.08
CA GLY A 53 -10.06 9.90 4.37
C GLY A 53 -8.87 10.21 3.47
N LEU A 54 -8.87 11.33 2.74
CA LEU A 54 -7.73 11.72 1.91
C LEU A 54 -6.43 11.93 2.72
N ARG A 55 -6.51 12.54 3.89
CA ARG A 55 -5.33 12.74 4.76
C ARG A 55 -4.82 11.42 5.33
N VAL A 56 -5.73 10.55 5.74
CA VAL A 56 -5.39 9.20 6.25
C VAL A 56 -4.79 8.35 5.13
N ALA A 57 -5.39 8.36 3.94
CA ALA A 57 -4.95 7.60 2.79
C ALA A 57 -3.53 7.99 2.36
N ARG A 58 -3.21 9.29 2.29
CA ARG A 58 -1.86 9.76 1.96
C ARG A 58 -0.80 9.23 2.91
N LYS A 59 -1.10 9.14 4.21
CA LYS A 59 -0.19 8.54 5.20
C LYS A 59 0.09 7.07 4.88
N HIS A 60 -0.95 6.30 4.53
CA HIS A 60 -0.81 4.88 4.20
C HIS A 60 -0.07 4.68 2.88
N LEU A 61 -0.36 5.49 1.86
CA LEU A 61 0.38 5.49 0.59
C LEU A 61 1.87 5.81 0.80
N GLY A 62 2.18 6.74 1.70
CA GLY A 62 3.56 7.01 2.10
C GLY A 62 4.29 5.77 2.59
N TRP A 63 3.66 4.96 3.45
CA TRP A 63 4.24 3.71 3.94
C TRP A 63 4.41 2.66 2.84
N TYR A 64 3.46 2.53 1.92
CA TYR A 64 3.62 1.61 0.79
C TYR A 64 4.80 2.00 -0.12
N LEU A 65 5.02 3.30 -0.33
CA LEU A 65 6.17 3.78 -1.09
C LEU A 65 7.49 3.46 -0.39
N ASP A 66 7.56 3.68 0.93
CA ASP A 66 8.74 3.35 1.75
C ASP A 66 9.09 1.86 1.63
N VAL A 67 8.08 0.99 1.71
CA VAL A 67 8.27 -0.47 1.62
C VAL A 67 8.63 -0.92 0.21
N ALA A 68 8.13 -0.23 -0.82
CA ALA A 68 8.38 -0.60 -2.21
C ALA A 68 9.70 -0.03 -2.77
N GLY A 69 10.30 0.96 -2.11
CA GLY A 69 11.47 1.68 -2.63
C GLY A 69 11.14 2.55 -3.84
N LEU A 70 9.97 3.19 -3.83
CA LEU A 70 9.42 3.99 -4.94
C LEU A 70 9.30 5.47 -4.56
N GLU A 71 10.26 6.00 -3.81
CA GLU A 71 10.21 7.35 -3.24
C GLU A 71 10.10 8.46 -4.28
N ALA A 72 10.58 8.21 -5.51
CA ALA A 72 10.49 9.14 -6.63
C ALA A 72 9.03 9.52 -6.98
N ASP A 73 8.07 8.62 -6.74
CA ASP A 73 6.64 8.85 -7.03
C ASP A 73 5.89 9.53 -5.87
N ARG A 74 6.54 9.75 -4.72
CA ARG A 74 5.88 10.28 -3.51
C ARG A 74 5.17 11.59 -3.76
N ALA A 75 5.85 12.55 -4.38
CA ALA A 75 5.31 13.89 -4.56
C ALA A 75 3.98 13.84 -5.32
N ALA A 76 3.91 13.06 -6.40
CA ALA A 76 2.70 12.93 -7.22
C ALA A 76 1.53 12.29 -6.45
N LEU A 77 1.77 11.24 -5.65
CA LEU A 77 0.73 10.59 -4.84
C LEU A 77 0.23 11.48 -3.70
N MET A 78 1.09 12.30 -3.09
CA MET A 78 0.68 13.17 -1.99
C MET A 78 -0.12 14.40 -2.46
N THR A 79 0.04 14.83 -3.71
CA THR A 79 -0.59 16.06 -4.25
C THR A 79 -1.70 15.80 -5.28
N ALA A 80 -2.06 14.53 -5.51
CA ALA A 80 -3.13 14.15 -6.42
C ALA A 80 -4.43 14.93 -6.15
N ALA A 81 -5.02 15.45 -7.23
CA ALA A 81 -6.15 16.39 -7.17
C ALA A 81 -7.49 15.73 -6.85
N SER A 82 -7.63 14.42 -7.07
CA SER A 82 -8.88 13.68 -6.84
C SER A 82 -8.62 12.22 -6.47
N PRO A 83 -9.64 11.51 -5.96
CA PRO A 83 -9.56 10.07 -5.74
C PRO A 83 -9.22 9.28 -7.01
N GLU A 84 -9.84 9.62 -8.13
CA GLU A 84 -9.61 8.96 -9.43
C GLU A 84 -8.16 9.16 -9.89
N ALA A 85 -7.62 10.38 -9.73
CA ALA A 85 -6.23 10.66 -10.04
C ALA A 85 -5.28 9.85 -9.14
N THR A 86 -5.63 9.69 -7.86
CA THR A 86 -4.85 8.89 -6.91
C THR A 86 -4.86 7.41 -7.29
N LEU A 87 -6.02 6.85 -7.67
CA LEU A 87 -6.14 5.46 -8.13
C LEU A 87 -5.32 5.21 -9.40
N ALA A 88 -5.36 6.13 -10.37
CA ALA A 88 -4.54 6.04 -11.58
C ALA A 88 -3.03 6.08 -11.24
N LEU A 89 -2.64 6.92 -10.28
CA LEU A 89 -1.27 6.98 -9.77
C LEU A 89 -0.85 5.69 -9.08
N ILE A 90 -1.71 5.09 -8.24
CA ILE A 90 -1.46 3.81 -7.57
C ILE A 90 -1.20 2.72 -8.63
N ALA A 91 -2.07 2.64 -9.64
CA ALA A 91 -1.93 1.66 -10.72
C ALA A 91 -0.59 1.82 -11.47
N ARG A 92 -0.20 3.06 -11.80
CA ARG A 92 1.06 3.32 -12.50
C ARG A 92 2.29 3.02 -11.64
N THR A 93 2.31 3.52 -10.41
CA THR A 93 3.48 3.43 -9.52
C THR A 93 3.72 2.00 -9.05
N PHE A 94 2.68 1.30 -8.59
CA PHE A 94 2.84 -0.05 -8.03
C PHE A 94 2.60 -1.16 -9.06
N GLY A 95 1.98 -0.87 -10.21
CA GLY A 95 1.62 -1.88 -11.21
C GLY A 95 2.80 -2.44 -12.01
N HIS A 96 3.86 -1.66 -12.18
CA HIS A 96 5.06 -2.04 -12.95
C HIS A 96 6.29 -2.34 -12.07
N GLY A 97 6.24 -1.99 -10.78
CA GLY A 97 7.34 -2.21 -9.86
C GLY A 97 7.29 -3.59 -9.23
N GLU A 98 8.37 -4.36 -9.36
CA GLU A 98 8.69 -5.39 -8.38
C GLU A 98 9.05 -4.67 -7.07
N ARG A 99 8.39 -5.02 -5.95
CA ARG A 99 8.85 -4.49 -4.66
C ARG A 99 10.25 -5.00 -4.43
N ARG A 100 11.20 -4.10 -4.14
CA ARG A 100 12.49 -4.54 -3.64
C ARG A 100 12.26 -5.14 -2.27
N ALA A 101 12.59 -6.42 -2.09
CA ALA A 101 12.50 -7.06 -0.79
C ALA A 101 13.44 -6.32 0.18
N ALA A 102 12.86 -5.76 1.23
CA ALA A 102 13.56 -5.20 2.38
C ALA A 102 13.86 -6.30 3.40
#